data_AF-A0A9D6L6B8-F1
#
_entry.id   AF-A0A9D6L6B8-F1
#
_cell.length_a   1.000
_cell.length_b   1.000
_cell.length_c   1.000
_cell.angle_alpha   90.00
_cell.angle_beta   90.00
_cell.angle_gamma   90.00
#
_symmetry.space_group_name_H-M   'P 1'
#
loop_
_entity.id
_entity.type
_entity.pdbx_description
1 polymer ?
#
loop_
_entity_poly.entity_id
_entity_poly.type
_entity_poly.pdbx_seq_one_letter_code
_entity_poly.pdbx_strand_id
1 'polypeptide(L)'
;MGKILVAAVIFSASMGAPGARADSFAASFDDEALERNTQVTGSGHAMTTCQYDFFNICQSQLSRQAEDDGRRNAGFSCQSYGGKITNPYMYCQTTCNPLIAPPQPQPAPIFTTCDATCYGTCEIPD
;
A
#
# COMPACT_ATOMS: atom_id res chain seq x y z
N MET A 1 -25.10 0.65 38.63
CA MET A 1 -24.93 -0.59 37.85
C MET A 1 -23.63 -0.46 37.08
N GLY A 2 -22.58 -1.26 37.20
CA GLY A 2 -21.96 -1.98 38.31
C GLY A 2 -20.46 -1.95 37.99
N LYS A 3 -19.60 -1.54 38.93
CA LYS A 3 -18.14 -1.49 38.69
C LYS A 3 -17.60 -2.89 38.93
N ILE A 4 -17.18 -3.58 37.87
CA ILE A 4 -16.50 -4.87 38.00
C ILE A 4 -15.03 -4.56 38.36
N LEU A 5 -14.69 -4.81 39.62
CA LEU A 5 -13.32 -4.82 40.11
C LEU A 5 -12.73 -6.18 39.74
N VAL A 6 -11.83 -6.24 38.76
CA VAL A 6 -11.02 -7.44 38.54
C VAL A 6 -9.71 -7.26 39.30
N ALA A 7 -9.56 -8.01 40.40
CA ALA A 7 -8.32 -8.11 41.12
C ALA A 7 -7.32 -8.93 40.30
N ALA A 8 -6.31 -8.29 39.73
CA ALA A 8 -5.18 -8.99 39.14
C ALA A 8 -4.28 -9.52 40.27
N VAL A 9 -4.28 -10.84 40.44
CA VAL A 9 -3.32 -11.56 41.29
C VAL A 9 -1.97 -11.53 40.56
N ILE A 10 -1.02 -10.75 41.06
CA ILE A 10 0.36 -10.75 40.56
C ILE A 10 1.13 -11.84 41.32
N PHE A 11 1.61 -12.84 40.59
CA PHE A 11 2.54 -13.83 41.10
C PHE A 11 3.88 -13.15 41.42
N SER A 12 4.27 -13.18 42.69
CA SER A 12 5.54 -12.68 43.19
C SER A 12 6.69 -13.57 42.73
N ALA A 13 7.53 -13.08 41.82
CA ALA A 13 8.91 -13.54 41.70
C ALA A 13 9.76 -12.71 42.69
N SER A 14 10.01 -13.29 43.86
CA SER A 14 10.91 -12.75 44.86
C SER A 14 12.36 -12.94 44.42
N MET A 15 13.15 -11.86 44.42
CA MET A 15 14.52 -11.78 44.94
C MET A 15 15.14 -10.41 44.60
N GLY A 16 15.34 -9.56 45.61
CA GLY A 16 16.30 -8.45 45.53
C GLY A 16 15.82 -7.08 46.02
N ALA A 17 16.12 -6.81 47.30
CA ALA A 17 16.35 -5.49 47.93
C ALA A 17 15.15 -4.54 48.22
N PRO A 18 15.08 -3.96 49.44
CA PRO A 18 13.98 -3.10 49.89
C PRO A 18 14.30 -1.61 49.65
N GLY A 19 13.26 -0.84 49.32
CA GLY A 19 13.26 0.60 49.54
C GLY A 19 13.60 1.46 48.31
N ALA A 20 12.64 1.59 47.41
CA ALA A 20 12.43 2.85 46.69
C ALA A 20 10.96 2.91 46.31
N ARG A 21 10.25 3.93 46.81
CA ARG A 21 8.98 4.37 46.24
C ARG A 21 9.25 4.69 44.77
N ALA A 22 8.64 3.93 43.86
CA ALA A 22 8.54 4.31 42.47
C ALA A 22 7.05 4.46 42.20
N ASP A 23 6.68 5.71 41.97
CA ASP A 23 5.32 6.18 41.77
C ASP A 23 4.62 5.38 40.68
N SER A 24 3.36 5.07 40.98
CA SER A 24 2.40 4.50 40.06
C SER A 24 2.23 5.47 38.88
N PHE A 25 2.97 5.27 37.80
CA PHE A 25 2.57 5.78 36.49
C PHE A 25 1.36 4.97 36.05
N ALA A 26 0.18 5.41 36.49
CA ALA A 26 -1.05 5.13 35.79
C ALA A 26 -0.91 5.78 34.41
N ALA A 27 -0.53 5.01 33.41
CA ALA A 27 -0.71 5.40 32.03
C ALA A 27 -2.22 5.60 31.85
N SER A 28 -2.64 6.85 31.69
CA SER A 28 -3.90 7.16 31.03
C SER A 28 -3.75 6.62 29.62
N PHE A 29 -4.49 5.57 29.28
CA PHE A 29 -4.72 5.22 27.90
C PHE A 29 -5.69 6.28 27.38
N ASP A 30 -5.14 7.39 26.91
CA ASP A 30 -5.83 8.23 25.95
C ASP A 30 -6.04 7.35 24.71
N ASP A 31 -7.31 7.11 24.39
CA ASP A 31 -7.82 6.33 23.27
C ASP A 31 -7.57 7.07 21.94
N GLU A 32 -6.34 7.51 21.70
CA GLU A 32 -5.85 7.80 20.35
C GLU A 32 -5.36 6.48 19.78
N ALA A 33 -6.28 5.71 19.18
CA ALA A 33 -5.92 4.71 18.19
C ALA A 33 -5.08 5.44 17.11
N LEU A 34 -3.77 5.34 17.23
CA LEU A 34 -2.83 5.94 16.30
C LEU A 34 -2.93 5.14 15.00
N GLU A 35 -3.86 5.52 14.12
CA GLU A 35 -3.98 4.95 12.78
C GLU A 35 -2.59 4.91 12.14
N ARG A 36 -2.00 3.71 12.06
CA ARG A 36 -0.69 3.51 11.45
C ARG A 36 -0.87 3.56 9.94
N ASN A 37 -0.81 4.78 9.42
CA ASN A 37 -0.74 5.03 7.99
C ASN A 37 0.61 4.54 7.44
N THR A 38 0.58 3.41 6.76
CA THR A 38 1.75 2.79 6.11
C THR A 38 1.70 3.05 4.61
N GLN A 39 2.84 3.37 4.00
CA GLN A 39 2.92 3.47 2.54
C GLN A 39 2.95 2.06 1.93
N VAL A 40 2.09 1.83 0.94
CA VAL A 40 2.08 0.61 0.15
C VAL A 40 2.44 0.92 -1.29
N THR A 41 3.12 -0.04 -1.92
CA THR A 41 3.50 0.05 -3.32
C THR A 41 2.95 -1.17 -4.04
N GLY A 42 2.45 -0.99 -5.27
CA GLY A 42 2.02 -2.07 -6.14
C GLY A 42 2.56 -1.85 -7.54
N SER A 43 3.09 -2.91 -8.14
CA SER A 43 3.54 -2.92 -9.52
C SER A 43 2.48 -3.52 -10.43
N GLY A 44 2.40 -3.06 -11.66
CA GLY A 44 1.53 -3.61 -12.69
C GLY A 44 2.26 -3.66 -14.03
N HIS A 45 1.88 -4.64 -14.85
CA HIS A 45 2.50 -4.87 -16.15
C HIS A 45 1.43 -5.17 -17.21
N ALA A 46 1.58 -4.58 -18.38
CA ALA A 46 0.73 -4.88 -19.53
C ALA A 46 1.56 -4.90 -20.82
N MET A 47 1.28 -5.85 -21.70
CA MET A 47 1.95 -5.97 -22.99
C MET A 47 0.98 -6.35 -24.10
N THR A 48 1.20 -5.80 -25.29
CA THR A 48 0.48 -6.20 -26.51
C THR A 48 1.25 -5.75 -27.74
N THR A 49 0.71 -6.08 -28.92
CA THR A 49 1.22 -5.53 -30.17
C THR A 49 0.27 -4.44 -30.67
N CYS A 50 0.79 -3.23 -30.85
CA CYS A 50 0.02 -2.07 -31.29
C CYS A 50 0.16 -1.86 -32.80
N GLN A 51 -0.96 -1.77 -33.51
CA GLN A 51 -0.92 -1.34 -34.91
C GLN A 51 -0.46 0.11 -34.99
N TYR A 52 0.33 0.44 -36.01
CA TYR A 52 0.93 1.75 -36.21
C TYR A 52 -0.13 2.88 -36.20
N ASP A 53 -1.20 2.71 -36.98
CA ASP A 53 -2.27 3.72 -37.12
C ASP A 53 -3.03 4.01 -35.80
N PHE A 54 -2.91 3.10 -34.82
CA PHE A 54 -3.58 3.19 -33.52
C PHE A 54 -2.59 3.17 -32.35
N PHE A 55 -1.30 3.43 -32.60
CA PHE A 55 -0.23 3.26 -31.62
C PHE A 55 -0.52 4.05 -30.33
N ASN A 56 -0.85 5.34 -30.45
CA ASN A 56 -1.11 6.20 -29.29
C ASN A 56 -2.31 5.74 -28.46
N ILE A 57 -3.37 5.25 -29.11
CA ILE A 57 -4.58 4.76 -28.42
C ILE A 57 -4.26 3.45 -27.70
N CYS A 58 -3.59 2.54 -28.40
CA CYS A 58 -3.16 1.26 -27.85
C CYS A 58 -2.21 1.45 -26.64
N GLN A 59 -1.21 2.32 -26.76
CA GLN A 59 -0.29 2.66 -25.67
C GLN A 59 -1.03 3.28 -24.48
N SER A 60 -1.99 4.18 -24.71
CA SER A 60 -2.79 4.77 -23.63
C SER A 60 -3.63 3.72 -22.88
N GLN A 61 -4.21 2.76 -23.59
CA GLN A 61 -4.96 1.68 -22.98
C GLN A 61 -4.06 0.74 -22.16
N LEU A 62 -2.88 0.37 -22.69
CA LEU A 62 -1.88 -0.41 -21.96
C LEU A 62 -1.41 0.29 -20.70
N SER A 63 -1.13 1.59 -20.78
CA SER A 63 -0.72 2.39 -19.63
C SER A 63 -1.77 2.33 -18.53
N ARG A 64 -3.05 2.53 -18.87
CA ARG A 64 -4.16 2.43 -17.90
C ARG A 64 -4.27 1.03 -17.32
N GLN A 65 -4.13 0.00 -18.14
CA GLN A 65 -4.21 -1.38 -17.69
C GLN A 65 -3.08 -1.73 -16.70
N ALA A 66 -1.85 -1.29 -16.97
CA ALA A 66 -0.74 -1.46 -16.05
C ALA A 66 -0.98 -0.70 -14.72
N GLU A 67 -1.50 0.53 -14.77
CA GLU A 67 -1.87 1.27 -13.56
C GLU A 67 -2.96 0.60 -12.74
N ASP A 68 -4.02 0.11 -13.39
CA ASP A 68 -5.11 -0.59 -12.72
C ASP A 68 -4.64 -1.91 -12.08
N ASP A 69 -3.67 -2.58 -12.69
CA ASP A 69 -3.00 -3.73 -12.09
C ASP A 69 -2.14 -3.34 -10.88
N GLY A 70 -1.33 -2.28 -11.01
CA GLY A 70 -0.51 -1.75 -9.91
C GLY A 70 -1.34 -1.32 -8.71
N ARG A 71 -2.48 -0.65 -8.93
CA ARG A 71 -3.41 -0.27 -7.85
C ARG A 71 -4.04 -1.47 -7.17
N ARG A 72 -4.44 -2.49 -7.93
CA ARG A 72 -4.97 -3.75 -7.37
C ARG A 72 -3.92 -4.45 -6.51
N ASN A 73 -2.68 -4.52 -6.99
CA ASN A 73 -1.57 -5.14 -6.26
C ASN A 73 -1.20 -4.37 -4.98
N ALA A 74 -1.21 -3.04 -5.01
CA ALA A 74 -1.05 -2.22 -3.81
C ALA A 74 -2.19 -2.47 -2.80
N GLY A 75 -3.43 -2.60 -3.30
CA GLY A 75 -4.60 -2.95 -2.49
C GLY A 75 -4.46 -4.31 -1.82
N PHE A 76 -4.03 -5.34 -2.55
CA PHE A 76 -3.76 -6.66 -1.98
C PHE A 76 -2.64 -6.63 -0.94
N SER A 77 -1.58 -5.85 -1.17
CA SER A 77 -0.52 -5.67 -0.18
C SER A 77 -1.07 -5.04 1.11
N CYS A 78 -1.87 -3.99 1.01
CA CYS A 78 -2.51 -3.38 2.17
C CYS A 78 -3.42 -4.35 2.94
N GLN A 79 -4.24 -5.13 2.22
CA GLN A 79 -5.08 -6.16 2.81
C GLN A 79 -4.27 -7.26 3.51
N SER A 80 -3.08 -7.60 2.99
CA SER A 80 -2.20 -8.58 3.63
C SER A 80 -1.66 -8.12 4.99
N TYR A 81 -1.59 -6.80 5.20
CA TYR A 81 -1.29 -6.20 6.51
C TYR A 81 -2.52 -6.08 7.41
N GLY A 82 -3.69 -6.57 6.99
CA GLY A 82 -4.96 -6.38 7.71
C GLY A 82 -5.53 -4.97 7.57
N GLY A 83 -4.95 -4.15 6.70
CA GLY A 83 -5.34 -2.75 6.52
C GLY A 83 -6.30 -2.51 5.35
N LYS A 84 -6.68 -1.25 5.19
CA LYS A 84 -7.51 -0.74 4.09
C LYS A 84 -6.84 0.45 3.41
N ILE A 85 -6.94 0.51 2.08
CA ILE A 85 -6.53 1.70 1.33
C ILE A 85 -7.46 2.86 1.70
N THR A 86 -6.90 3.92 2.26
CA THR A 86 -7.64 5.14 2.64
C THR A 86 -7.75 6.13 1.50
N ASN A 87 -6.72 6.17 0.64
CA ASN A 87 -6.69 7.10 -0.48
C ASN A 87 -7.06 6.40 -1.80
N PRO A 88 -8.23 6.70 -2.40
CA PRO A 88 -8.58 6.16 -3.71
C PRO A 88 -7.72 6.75 -4.85
N TYR A 89 -7.05 7.89 -4.60
CA TYR A 89 -6.16 8.55 -5.54
C TYR A 89 -4.71 8.11 -5.31
N MET A 90 -4.41 6.87 -5.72
CA MET A 90 -3.02 6.39 -5.77
C MET A 90 -2.26 7.10 -6.90
N TYR A 91 -1.03 7.50 -6.60
CA TYR A 91 -0.12 8.04 -7.59
C TYR A 91 0.59 6.90 -8.32
N CYS A 92 0.52 6.86 -9.65
CA CYS A 92 1.20 5.85 -10.45
C CYS A 92 2.26 6.49 -11.36
N GLN A 93 3.44 5.90 -11.38
CA GLN A 93 4.50 6.16 -12.36
C GLN A 93 4.48 5.06 -13.40
N THR A 94 4.16 5.42 -14.64
CA THR A 94 4.03 4.46 -15.74
C THR A 94 5.07 4.74 -16.81
N THR A 95 5.74 3.69 -17.26
CA THR A 95 6.74 3.74 -18.33
C THR A 95 6.32 2.75 -19.41
N CYS A 96 6.21 3.23 -20.65
CA CYS A 96 5.87 2.39 -21.79
C CYS A 96 6.98 2.37 -22.84
N ASN A 97 7.29 1.20 -23.39
CA ASN A 97 8.14 1.02 -24.55
C ASN A 97 7.25 0.82 -25.79
N PRO A 98 7.49 1.51 -26.92
CA PRO A 98 8.45 2.58 -27.09
C PRO A 98 7.95 3.90 -26.51
N LEU A 99 8.83 4.59 -25.76
CA LEU A 99 8.54 5.89 -25.12
C LEU A 99 8.14 6.96 -26.15
N ILE A 100 8.58 6.77 -27.39
CA ILE A 100 8.27 7.60 -28.55
C ILE A 100 7.92 6.64 -29.68
N ALA A 101 6.85 6.93 -30.42
CA ALA A 101 6.50 6.14 -31.59
C ALA A 101 7.72 6.03 -32.55
N PRO A 102 8.04 4.82 -33.05
CA PRO A 102 9.18 4.64 -33.94
C PRO A 102 9.00 5.48 -35.21
N PRO A 103 10.09 6.03 -35.77
CA PRO A 103 10.03 6.85 -36.99
C PRO A 103 9.47 6.04 -38.16
N GLN A 104 8.68 6.70 -39.02
CA GLN A 104 8.13 6.12 -40.25
C GLN A 104 9.23 5.75 -41.25
N PRO A 105 8.99 4.80 -42.18
CA PRO A 105 7.76 4.01 -42.37
C PRO A 105 7.91 2.59 -41.82
N GLN A 106 7.10 2.22 -40.82
CA GLN A 106 7.02 0.84 -40.35
C GLN A 106 5.62 0.27 -40.62
N PRO A 107 5.46 -0.68 -41.55
CA PRO A 107 4.20 -1.38 -41.77
C PRO A 107 3.94 -2.48 -40.71
N ALA A 108 4.88 -2.70 -39.78
CA ALA A 108 4.80 -3.78 -38.81
C ALA A 108 4.11 -3.32 -37.52
N PRO A 109 3.34 -4.21 -36.86
CA PRO A 109 2.77 -3.92 -35.55
C PRO A 109 3.91 -3.83 -34.52
N ILE A 110 3.82 -2.85 -33.62
CA ILE A 110 4.87 -2.48 -32.68
C ILE A 110 4.60 -3.20 -31.36
N PHE A 111 5.52 -4.07 -30.94
CA PHE A 111 5.46 -4.66 -29.61
C PHE A 111 5.62 -3.57 -28.56
N THR A 112 4.62 -3.45 -27.69
CA THR A 112 4.52 -2.37 -26.70
C THR A 112 4.31 -2.98 -25.33
N THR A 113 5.14 -2.56 -24.37
CA THR A 113 5.06 -2.97 -22.96
C THR A 113 4.89 -1.73 -22.10
N CYS A 114 4.08 -1.81 -21.06
CA CYS A 114 3.91 -0.76 -20.07
C CYS A 114 4.08 -1.35 -18.68
N ASP A 115 4.91 -0.70 -17.87
CA ASP A 115 5.16 -1.01 -16.48
C ASP A 115 4.71 0.18 -15.63
N ALA A 116 3.89 -0.08 -14.61
CA ALA A 116 3.42 0.93 -13.68
C ALA A 116 3.85 0.59 -12.25
N THR A 117 4.28 1.61 -11.51
CA THR A 117 4.47 1.53 -10.05
C THR A 117 3.52 2.51 -9.38
N CYS A 118 2.59 2.00 -8.60
CA CYS A 118 1.57 2.78 -7.91
C CYS A 118 1.86 2.84 -6.41
N TYR A 119 1.71 4.03 -5.84
CA TYR A 119 1.94 4.35 -4.44
C TYR A 119 0.62 4.78 -3.78
N GLY A 120 0.35 4.20 -2.62
CA GLY A 120 -0.84 4.48 -1.83
C GLY A 120 -0.56 4.51 -0.35
N THR A 121 -1.58 4.93 0.41
CA THR A 121 -1.57 4.89 1.87
C THR A 121 -2.53 3.81 2.34
N CYS A 122 -2.06 2.96 3.24
CA CYS A 122 -2.78 1.89 3.89
C CYS A 122 -2.96 2.23 5.37
N GLU A 123 -4.19 2.23 5.84
CA GLU A 123 -4.51 2.33 7.26
C GLU A 123 -4.61 0.92 7.82
N ILE A 124 -3.82 0.64 8.86
CA ILE A 124 -3.83 -0.65 9.55
C ILE A 124 -4.48 -0.43 10.91
N PRO A 125 -5.65 -1.04 11.19
CA PRO A 125 -6.25 -1.01 12.51
C PRO A 125 -5.39 -1.83 13.49
N ASP A 126 -5.26 -1.33 14.73
CA ASP A 126 -4.45 -1.94 15.78
C ASP A 126 -4.94 -3.32 16.26
#